data_AF-A0A9X2EQX1-F1
#
_entry.id   AF-A0A9X2EQX1-F1
#
_cell.length_a   1.000
_cell.length_b   1.000
_cell.length_c   1.000
_cell.angle_alpha   90.00
_cell.angle_beta   90.00
_cell.angle_gamma   90.00
#
_symmetry.space_group_name_H-M   'P 1'
#
loop_
_entity.id
_entity.type
_entity.pdbx_description
1 polymer ?
#
loop_
_entity_poly.entity_id
_entity_poly.type
_entity_poly.pdbx_seq_one_letter_code
_entity_poly.pdbx_strand_id
1 'polypeptide(L)'
;MDKNLKLLVLDQLYDEDKDIKASIDAIKAMQFQELIYGAARKYDWYDLIPEVAERLEAIELPDEKLVKVKFLSGEALDIHFMVMPNWDGEGDEFKLKSFEGIDRLTSLKEIECVDFEGVEKQDLLLKLQLKEIDESYCELDEDVRERLIEMGVRLS
;
A
#
# COMPACT_ATOMS: atom_id res chain seq x y z
N MET A 1 6.51 10.06 -1.48
CA MET A 1 5.44 9.12 -1.10
C MET A 1 6.11 8.05 -0.28
N ASP A 2 5.54 7.70 0.87
CA ASP A 2 6.00 6.57 1.68
C ASP A 2 6.08 5.27 0.85
N LYS A 3 7.05 4.41 1.16
CA LYS A 3 7.31 3.19 0.39
C LYS A 3 6.18 2.18 0.52
N ASN A 4 5.66 1.97 1.72
CA ASN A 4 4.58 1.00 1.96
C ASN A 4 3.25 1.56 1.48
N LEU A 5 3.01 2.87 1.60
CA LEU A 5 1.87 3.53 0.92
C LEU A 5 1.89 3.29 -0.59
N LYS A 6 3.08 3.37 -1.20
CA LYS A 6 3.24 3.11 -2.63
C LYS A 6 2.89 1.66 -3.01
N LEU A 7 3.17 0.67 -2.16
CA LEU A 7 2.77 -0.72 -2.39
C LEU A 7 1.25 -0.87 -2.43
N LEU A 8 0.54 -0.26 -1.48
CA LEU A 8 -0.94 -0.27 -1.47
C LEU A 8 -1.52 0.38 -2.74
N VAL A 9 -0.91 1.47 -3.19
CA VAL A 9 -1.30 2.16 -4.44
C VAL A 9 -1.06 1.27 -5.66
N LEU A 10 0.07 0.57 -5.72
CA LEU A 10 0.38 -0.33 -6.84
C LEU A 10 -0.58 -1.52 -6.91
N ASP A 11 -0.98 -2.04 -5.76
CA ASP A 11 -1.97 -3.13 -5.66
C ASP A 11 -3.31 -2.68 -6.23
N GLN A 12 -3.84 -1.54 -5.80
CA GLN A 12 -5.08 -0.98 -6.36
C GLN A 12 -4.97 -0.69 -7.87
N LEU A 13 -3.84 -0.14 -8.32
CA LEU A 13 -3.64 0.21 -9.73
C LEU A 13 -3.41 -1.00 -10.64
N TYR A 14 -3.10 -2.17 -10.09
CA TYR A 14 -2.88 -3.38 -10.86
C TYR A 14 -4.11 -3.77 -11.69
N ASP A 15 -5.31 -3.55 -11.16
CA ASP A 15 -6.56 -3.83 -11.90
C ASP A 15 -7.12 -2.60 -12.63
N GLU A 16 -6.75 -1.39 -12.22
CA GLU A 16 -7.31 -0.13 -12.72
C GLU A 16 -6.46 0.55 -13.83
N ASP A 17 -5.18 0.21 -13.95
CA ASP A 17 -4.26 0.82 -14.91
C ASP A 17 -3.43 -0.22 -15.68
N LYS A 18 -3.70 -0.34 -16.99
CA LYS A 18 -3.04 -1.30 -17.88
C LYS A 18 -1.51 -1.17 -17.93
N ASP A 19 -0.96 0.03 -17.76
CA ASP A 19 0.49 0.27 -17.91
C ASP A 19 1.21 -0.06 -16.59
N ILE A 20 0.56 0.21 -15.44
CA ILE A 20 1.00 -0.29 -14.13
C ILE A 20 0.92 -1.81 -14.10
N LYS A 21 -0.20 -2.38 -14.53
CA LYS A 21 -0.38 -3.83 -14.68
C LYS A 21 0.75 -4.45 -15.48
N ALA A 22 1.03 -3.93 -16.68
CA ALA A 22 2.09 -4.45 -17.53
C ALA A 22 3.48 -4.37 -16.87
N SER A 23 3.73 -3.31 -16.09
CA SER A 23 4.99 -3.15 -15.36
C SER A 23 5.12 -4.19 -14.24
N ILE A 24 4.05 -4.43 -13.49
CA ILE A 24 4.01 -5.44 -12.42
C ILE A 24 4.10 -6.86 -13.01
N ASP A 25 3.38 -7.15 -14.10
CA ASP A 25 3.42 -8.44 -14.79
C ASP A 25 4.84 -8.74 -15.33
N ALA A 26 5.55 -7.73 -15.81
CA ALA A 26 6.95 -7.88 -16.23
C ALA A 26 7.87 -8.27 -15.06
N ILE A 27 7.61 -7.76 -13.84
CA ILE A 27 8.34 -8.17 -12.63
C ILE A 27 7.97 -9.60 -12.24
N LYS A 28 6.68 -9.94 -12.23
CA LYS A 28 6.18 -11.32 -11.95
C LYS A 28 6.82 -12.35 -12.90
N ALA A 29 6.99 -12.00 -14.18
CA ALA A 29 7.60 -12.86 -15.19
C ALA A 29 9.09 -13.16 -14.95
N MET A 30 9.78 -12.42 -14.07
CA MET A 30 11.19 -12.68 -13.72
C MET A 30 11.35 -13.84 -12.72
N GLN A 31 10.25 -14.33 -12.14
CA GLN A 31 10.22 -15.48 -11.22
C GLN A 31 11.15 -15.34 -10.00
N PHE A 32 11.15 -14.16 -9.38
CA PHE A 32 12.00 -13.88 -8.20
C PHE A 32 11.72 -14.80 -7.01
N GLN A 33 10.55 -15.42 -6.91
CA GLN A 33 10.25 -16.42 -5.89
C GLN A 33 11.22 -17.62 -5.89
N GLU A 34 11.91 -17.89 -7.00
CA GLU A 34 12.97 -18.90 -7.08
C GLU A 34 14.19 -18.56 -6.20
N LEU A 35 14.35 -17.29 -5.79
CA LEU A 35 15.35 -16.89 -4.80
C LEU A 35 15.02 -17.37 -3.38
N ILE A 36 13.81 -17.87 -3.16
CA ILE A 36 13.35 -18.50 -1.90
C ILE A 36 13.18 -20.01 -2.08
N TYR A 37 12.44 -20.42 -3.10
CA TYR A 37 12.01 -21.82 -3.30
C TYR A 37 12.96 -22.64 -4.17
N GLY A 38 13.75 -21.98 -5.00
CA GLY A 38 14.51 -22.60 -6.07
C GLY A 38 15.85 -23.17 -5.63
N ALA A 39 16.50 -23.90 -6.54
CA ALA A 39 17.82 -24.47 -6.31
C ALA A 39 18.93 -23.42 -6.16
N ALA A 40 18.68 -22.18 -6.60
CA ALA A 40 19.57 -21.03 -6.48
C ALA A 40 19.09 -20.05 -5.38
N ARG A 41 18.53 -20.59 -4.29
CA ARG A 41 18.06 -19.81 -3.15
C ARG A 41 19.13 -18.82 -2.65
N LYS A 42 18.71 -17.57 -2.47
CA LYS A 42 19.54 -16.46 -1.98
C LYS A 42 19.06 -15.95 -0.61
N TYR A 43 17.76 -16.05 -0.33
CA TYR A 43 17.15 -15.51 0.89
C TYR A 43 16.42 -16.60 1.67
N ASP A 44 16.14 -16.33 2.94
CA ASP A 44 15.42 -17.24 3.82
C ASP A 44 13.91 -17.25 3.61
N TRP A 45 13.23 -18.26 4.17
CA TRP A 45 11.80 -18.51 3.91
C TRP A 45 10.92 -17.29 4.16
N TYR A 46 11.22 -16.53 5.21
CA TYR A 46 10.51 -15.31 5.61
C TYR A 46 11.26 -14.02 5.28
N ASP A 47 12.27 -14.07 4.40
CA ASP A 47 12.97 -12.87 3.98
C ASP A 47 12.20 -12.13 2.89
N LEU A 48 12.33 -10.81 2.91
CA LEU A 48 12.03 -9.97 1.75
C LEU A 48 13.00 -10.30 0.60
N ILE A 49 12.54 -10.08 -0.63
CA ILE A 49 13.36 -10.08 -1.84
C ILE A 49 13.61 -8.62 -2.24
N PRO A 50 14.75 -8.01 -1.86
CA PRO A 50 15.03 -6.60 -2.13
C PRO A 50 14.96 -6.24 -3.61
N GLU A 51 15.36 -7.15 -4.51
CA GLU A 51 15.30 -6.93 -5.96
C GLU A 51 13.87 -6.70 -6.46
N VAL A 52 12.87 -7.28 -5.80
CA VAL A 52 11.45 -7.05 -6.14
C VAL A 52 11.02 -5.69 -5.59
N ALA A 53 11.33 -5.41 -4.33
CA ALA A 53 11.01 -4.13 -3.68
C ALA A 53 11.57 -2.93 -4.47
N GLU A 54 12.85 -3.00 -4.87
CA GLU A 54 13.51 -1.96 -5.67
C GLU A 54 12.81 -1.73 -7.02
N ARG A 55 12.35 -2.81 -7.67
CA ARG A 55 11.65 -2.71 -8.96
C ARG A 55 10.26 -2.11 -8.84
N LEU A 56 9.52 -2.49 -7.80
CA LEU A 56 8.22 -1.89 -7.49
C LEU A 56 8.38 -0.41 -7.11
N GLU A 57 9.40 -0.08 -6.32
CA GLU A 57 9.75 1.28 -5.95
C GLU A 57 10.15 2.13 -7.17
N ALA A 58 10.72 1.52 -8.22
CA ALA A 58 11.06 2.21 -9.46
C ALA A 58 9.87 2.48 -10.40
N ILE A 59 8.70 1.87 -10.18
CA ILE A 59 7.51 2.12 -11.02
C ILE A 59 7.06 3.58 -10.84
N GLU A 60 7.05 4.37 -11.91
CA GLU A 60 6.62 5.76 -11.84
C GLU A 60 5.10 5.88 -11.64
N LEU A 61 4.72 6.75 -10.71
CA LEU A 61 3.33 7.08 -10.39
C LEU A 61 3.07 8.57 -10.66
N PRO A 62 2.92 8.97 -11.94
CA PRO A 62 2.47 10.31 -12.27
C PRO A 62 1.03 10.53 -11.82
N ASP A 63 0.64 11.80 -11.64
CA ASP A 63 -0.67 12.16 -11.07
C ASP A 63 -1.85 11.62 -11.90
N GLU A 64 -1.68 11.49 -13.21
CA GLU A 64 -2.66 10.89 -14.14
C GLU A 64 -2.98 9.41 -13.84
N LYS A 65 -2.08 8.69 -13.17
CA LYS A 65 -2.32 7.34 -12.68
C LYS A 65 -2.91 7.38 -11.28
N LEU A 66 -2.38 8.23 -10.41
CA LEU A 66 -2.84 8.37 -9.03
C LEU A 66 -4.30 8.79 -8.92
N VAL A 67 -4.81 9.58 -9.87
CA VAL A 67 -6.24 9.97 -9.93
C VAL A 67 -7.19 8.78 -10.12
N LYS A 68 -6.69 7.59 -10.50
CA LYS A 68 -7.49 6.37 -10.64
C LYS A 68 -7.67 5.63 -9.32
N VAL A 69 -6.83 5.90 -8.32
CA VAL A 69 -6.90 5.28 -7.00
C VAL A 69 -8.11 5.83 -6.26
N LYS A 70 -9.08 4.94 -5.98
CA LYS A 70 -10.32 5.26 -5.25
C LYS A 70 -10.41 4.54 -3.92
N PHE A 71 -9.64 3.47 -3.77
CA PHE A 71 -9.62 2.58 -2.62
C PHE A 71 -8.17 2.27 -2.26
N LEU A 72 -7.88 2.14 -0.97
CA LEU A 72 -6.64 1.57 -0.47
C LEU A 72 -6.98 0.50 0.55
N SER A 73 -6.41 -0.69 0.38
CA SER A 73 -6.42 -1.74 1.40
C SER A 73 -5.01 -1.92 1.95
N GLY A 74 -4.88 -2.02 3.28
CA GLY A 74 -3.63 -2.37 3.92
C GLY A 74 -3.20 -3.83 3.73
N GLU A 75 -4.08 -4.71 3.23
CA GLU A 75 -3.73 -6.11 3.00
C GLU A 75 -2.83 -6.30 1.77
N ALA A 76 -3.05 -5.53 0.69
CA ALA A 76 -2.27 -5.48 -0.57
C ALA A 76 -1.53 -6.78 -0.95
N LEU A 77 -2.24 -7.92 -0.84
CA LEU A 77 -1.64 -9.25 -0.69
C LEU A 77 -0.82 -9.65 -1.91
N ASP A 78 -1.28 -9.30 -3.11
CA ASP A 78 -0.61 -9.66 -4.35
C ASP A 78 0.76 -8.99 -4.45
N ILE A 79 0.86 -7.72 -4.08
CA ILE A 79 2.12 -6.98 -4.06
C ILE A 79 3.01 -7.44 -2.90
N HIS A 80 2.45 -7.66 -1.71
CA HIS A 80 3.21 -8.16 -0.56
C HIS A 80 3.85 -9.52 -0.84
N PHE A 81 3.12 -10.48 -1.43
CA PHE A 81 3.66 -11.80 -1.79
C PHE A 81 4.68 -11.77 -2.92
N MET A 82 4.70 -10.72 -3.74
CA MET A 82 5.82 -10.54 -4.67
C MET A 82 7.12 -10.21 -3.94
N VAL A 83 7.05 -9.37 -2.90
CA VAL A 83 8.22 -8.95 -2.13
C VAL A 83 8.63 -10.02 -1.11
N MET A 84 7.67 -10.65 -0.45
CA MET A 84 7.88 -11.69 0.56
C MET A 84 6.93 -12.88 0.29
N PRO A 85 7.36 -13.88 -0.50
CA PRO A 85 6.48 -14.96 -0.96
C PRO A 85 5.81 -15.79 0.13
N ASN A 86 6.41 -15.89 1.32
CA ASN A 86 5.82 -16.59 2.47
C ASN A 86 5.45 -15.64 3.60
N TRP A 87 5.08 -14.40 3.28
CA TRP A 87 4.53 -13.51 4.30
C TRP A 87 3.30 -14.16 4.93
N ASP A 88 3.29 -14.22 6.25
CA ASP A 88 2.23 -14.85 7.05
C ASP A 88 1.27 -13.81 7.65
N GLY A 89 1.46 -12.53 7.31
CA GLY A 89 0.69 -11.41 7.88
C GLY A 89 1.25 -10.92 9.21
N GLU A 90 2.31 -11.55 9.72
CA GLU A 90 3.00 -11.11 10.94
C GLU A 90 4.21 -10.23 10.58
N GLY A 91 4.63 -9.38 11.53
CA GLY A 91 5.81 -8.51 11.37
C GLY A 91 5.50 -7.07 10.94
N ASP A 92 6.58 -6.30 10.75
CA ASP A 92 6.55 -4.85 10.50
C ASP A 92 7.00 -4.49 9.07
N GLU A 93 7.27 -5.48 8.23
CA GLU A 93 7.86 -5.32 6.88
C GLU A 93 7.02 -4.38 6.01
N PHE A 94 5.70 -4.57 6.04
CA PHE A 94 4.74 -3.79 5.27
C PHE A 94 3.97 -2.77 6.11
N LYS A 95 4.32 -2.61 7.40
CA LYS A 95 3.68 -1.62 8.28
C LYS A 95 3.85 -0.22 7.69
N LEU A 96 2.74 0.48 7.51
CA LEU A 96 2.75 1.85 7.02
C LEU A 96 3.45 2.75 8.06
N LYS A 97 4.38 3.60 7.63
CA LYS A 97 5.11 4.50 8.55
C LYS A 97 4.62 5.92 8.48
N SER A 98 4.16 6.36 7.31
CA SER A 98 3.64 7.71 7.13
C SER A 98 2.65 7.79 5.97
N PHE A 99 1.68 8.69 6.11
CA PHE A 99 0.82 9.12 5.01
C PHE A 99 1.47 10.13 4.05
N GLU A 100 2.79 10.31 4.10
CA GLU A 100 3.49 11.21 3.18
C GLU A 100 3.19 10.88 1.71
N GLY A 101 2.64 11.85 0.98
CA GLY A 101 2.27 11.74 -0.42
C GLY A 101 0.86 11.20 -0.68
N ILE A 102 0.07 10.91 0.37
CA ILE A 102 -1.34 10.50 0.22
C ILE A 102 -2.21 11.61 -0.38
N ASP A 103 -1.82 12.87 -0.18
CA ASP A 103 -2.50 14.06 -0.72
C ASP A 103 -2.52 14.11 -2.25
N ARG A 104 -1.66 13.33 -2.92
CA ARG A 104 -1.67 13.14 -4.37
C ARG A 104 -2.80 12.22 -4.85
N LEU A 105 -3.42 11.44 -3.96
CA LEU A 105 -4.52 10.53 -4.27
C LEU A 105 -5.86 11.26 -4.25
N THR A 106 -6.02 12.26 -5.13
CA THR A 106 -7.16 13.20 -5.08
C THR A 106 -8.53 12.56 -5.28
N SER A 107 -8.58 11.34 -5.83
CA SER A 107 -9.80 10.57 -6.05
C SER A 107 -10.07 9.52 -4.98
N LEU A 108 -9.19 9.35 -3.99
CA LEU A 108 -9.34 8.38 -2.92
C LEU A 108 -10.63 8.64 -2.14
N LYS A 109 -11.40 7.58 -1.90
CA LYS A 109 -12.68 7.61 -1.20
C LYS A 109 -12.71 6.71 0.03
N GLU A 110 -12.03 5.58 -0.04
CA GLU A 110 -12.14 4.52 0.96
C GLU A 110 -10.74 4.02 1.34
N ILE A 111 -10.51 3.80 2.64
CA ILE A 111 -9.30 3.19 3.20
C ILE A 111 -9.75 2.06 4.13
N GLU A 112 -9.24 0.86 3.92
CA GLU A 112 -9.58 -0.32 4.73
C GLU A 112 -8.34 -1.11 5.17
N CYS A 113 -8.48 -1.86 6.26
CA CYS A 113 -7.45 -2.78 6.78
C CYS A 113 -6.06 -2.16 6.98
N VAL A 114 -5.97 -0.85 7.24
CA VAL A 114 -4.70 -0.17 7.54
C VAL A 114 -4.48 -0.16 9.04
N ASP A 115 -3.30 -0.59 9.49
CA ASP A 115 -2.84 -0.33 10.86
C ASP A 115 -2.36 1.12 10.97
N PHE A 116 -3.13 1.94 11.69
CA PHE A 116 -2.81 3.34 11.93
C PHE A 116 -1.83 3.56 13.09
N GLU A 117 -1.46 2.53 13.85
CA GLU A 117 -0.58 2.66 15.02
C GLU A 117 0.78 3.22 14.63
N GLY A 118 1.12 4.40 15.17
CA GLY A 118 2.41 5.04 14.96
C GLY A 118 2.62 5.56 13.54
N VAL A 119 1.57 5.60 12.69
CA VAL A 119 1.65 6.20 11.35
C VAL A 119 1.75 7.72 11.48
N GLU A 120 2.81 8.30 10.95
CA GLU A 120 3.01 9.75 10.94
C GLU A 120 2.14 10.45 9.88
N LYS A 121 1.80 11.73 10.12
CA LYS A 121 1.12 12.63 9.17
C LYS A 121 -0.33 12.22 8.82
N GLN A 122 -1.05 11.64 9.77
CA GLN A 122 -2.47 11.30 9.62
C GLN A 122 -3.35 12.52 9.26
N ASP A 123 -2.93 13.72 9.65
CA ASP A 123 -3.60 14.99 9.30
C ASP A 123 -3.70 15.22 7.77
N LEU A 124 -2.86 14.56 6.96
CA LEU A 124 -2.95 14.63 5.50
C LEU A 124 -4.24 14.01 4.96
N LEU A 125 -4.85 13.07 5.67
CA LEU A 125 -6.15 12.50 5.31
C LEU A 125 -7.25 13.57 5.23
N LEU A 126 -7.13 14.63 6.02
CA LEU A 126 -8.08 15.75 6.07
C LEU A 126 -8.05 16.62 4.80
N LYS A 127 -7.04 16.45 3.94
CA LYS A 127 -6.95 17.13 2.64
C LYS A 127 -7.74 16.40 1.55
N LEU A 128 -8.19 15.19 1.82
CA LEU A 128 -8.86 14.32 0.88
C LEU A 128 -10.38 14.40 1.04
N GLN A 129 -11.09 14.03 -0.02
CA GLN A 129 -12.55 13.89 -0.01
C GLN A 129 -12.93 12.44 0.26
N LEU A 130 -12.44 11.90 1.38
CA LEU A 130 -12.76 10.55 1.85
C LEU A 130 -14.25 10.44 2.18
N LYS A 131 -14.78 9.24 2.01
CA LYS A 131 -16.14 8.88 2.39
C LYS A 131 -16.14 7.92 3.56
N GLU A 132 -15.15 7.05 3.61
CA GLU A 132 -15.07 6.00 4.60
C GLU A 132 -13.62 5.64 4.93
N ILE A 133 -13.39 5.32 6.20
CA ILE A 133 -12.18 4.68 6.71
C ILE A 133 -12.61 3.58 7.67
N ASP A 134 -12.12 2.36 7.45
CA ASP A 134 -12.24 1.27 8.41
C ASP A 134 -11.09 1.34 9.41
N GLU A 135 -11.45 1.55 10.68
CA GLU A 135 -10.53 1.63 11.83
C GLU A 135 -10.60 0.38 12.72
N SER A 136 -11.17 -0.73 12.23
CA SER A 136 -11.36 -1.98 12.99
C SER A 136 -10.06 -2.60 13.53
N TYR A 137 -8.93 -2.31 12.89
CA TYR A 137 -7.62 -2.86 13.28
C TYR A 137 -6.89 -1.95 14.27
N CYS A 138 -6.93 -0.64 14.04
CA CYS A 138 -6.33 0.36 14.91
C CYS A 138 -6.99 1.72 14.68
N GLU A 139 -7.13 2.50 15.74
CA GLU A 139 -7.76 3.82 15.67
C GLU A 139 -6.79 4.88 15.12
N LEU A 140 -7.35 5.85 14.41
CA LEU A 140 -6.66 7.08 14.05
C LEU A 140 -6.37 7.92 15.30
N ASP A 141 -5.41 8.86 15.18
CA ASP A 141 -5.21 9.91 16.17
C ASP A 141 -6.53 10.64 16.45
N GLU A 142 -6.87 10.82 17.73
CA GLU A 142 -8.17 11.35 18.19
C GLU A 142 -8.55 12.67 17.49
N ASP A 143 -7.60 13.61 17.41
CA ASP A 143 -7.79 14.91 16.74
C ASP A 143 -8.11 14.77 15.24
N VAL A 144 -7.52 13.79 14.56
CA VAL A 144 -7.76 13.53 13.12
C VAL A 144 -9.12 12.86 12.95
N ARG A 145 -9.41 11.90 13.83
CA ARG A 145 -10.66 11.15 13.88
C ARG A 145 -11.87 12.06 14.03
N GLU A 146 -11.85 12.97 15.02
CA GLU A 146 -12.93 13.93 15.25
C GLU A 146 -13.17 14.81 14.01
N ARG A 147 -12.10 15.32 13.41
CA ARG A 147 -12.20 16.19 12.22
C ARG A 147 -12.74 15.45 10.99
N LEU A 148 -12.41 14.17 10.82
CA LEU A 148 -12.96 13.34 9.75
C LEU A 148 -14.46 13.13 9.94
N ILE A 149 -14.92 12.89 11.17
CA ILE A 149 -16.34 12.78 11.51
C ILE A 149 -17.07 14.10 11.19
N GLU A 150 -16.49 15.25 11.57
CA GLU A 150 -17.05 16.58 11.25
C GLU A 150 -17.14 16.82 9.73
N MET A 151 -16.19 16.28 8.96
CA MET A 151 -16.20 16.30 7.49
C MET A 151 -17.21 15.31 6.88
N GLY A 152 -17.88 14.49 7.69
CA GLY A 152 -18.87 13.51 7.26
C GLY A 152 -18.29 12.19 6.76
N VAL A 153 -17.04 11.87 7.10
CA VAL A 153 -16.42 10.58 6.80
C VAL A 153 -17.00 9.52 7.73
N ARG A 154 -17.42 8.38 7.18
CA ARG A 154 -17.82 7.21 7.98
C ARG A 154 -16.57 6.55 8.53
N LEU A 155 -16.52 6.38 9.85
CA LEU A 155 -15.54 5.52 10.50
C LEU A 155 -16.26 4.25 10.94
N SER A 156 -15.74 3.09 10.57
CA SER A 156 -16.32 1.77 10.89
C SER A 156 -15.36 0.89 11.67
#